data_AF-X1HCW9-F1
#
_entry.id   AF-X1HCW9-F1
#
_cell.length_a   1.000
_cell.length_b   1.000
_cell.length_c   1.000
_cell.angle_alpha   90.00
_cell.angle_beta   90.00
_cell.angle_gamma   90.00
#
_symmetry.space_group_name_H-M   'P 1'
#
loop_
_entity.id
_entity.type
_entity.pdbx_description
1 polymer ?
#
loop_
_entity_poly.entity_id
_entity_poly.type
_entity_poly.pdbx_seq_one_letter_code
_entity_poly.pdbx_strand_id
1 'polypeptide(L)'
;MKKTESKYKYKNLIFIVLIFLVVIVLILVLNYTKKAQITGKLILYTSVPIDTINKVKAEFEKRQPGIELDIFRSGTGKVMERIYSEIDPRVAGLIQADLIWVANFTEGEKLKNRGQLLKYKSTQR
;
A
#
# COMPACT_ATOMS: atom_id res chain seq x y z
N MET A 1 -32.74 37.90 -44.46
CA MET A 1 -31.86 36.72 -44.26
C MET A 1 -31.06 36.71 -42.94
N LYS A 2 -30.89 37.82 -42.19
CA LYS A 2 -30.09 37.84 -40.93
C LYS A 2 -30.70 37.16 -39.68
N LYS A 3 -32.01 36.93 -39.64
CA LYS A 3 -32.73 36.48 -38.41
C LYS A 3 -32.50 34.99 -38.10
N THR A 4 -32.23 34.18 -39.12
CA THR A 4 -31.95 32.75 -39.00
C THR A 4 -30.55 32.48 -38.46
N GLU A 5 -29.52 33.17 -38.95
CA GLU A 5 -28.12 33.00 -38.52
C GLU A 5 -27.89 33.25 -37.02
N SER A 6 -28.53 34.28 -36.47
CA SER A 6 -28.47 34.60 -35.04
C SER A 6 -29.04 33.46 -34.17
N LYS A 7 -30.17 32.87 -34.58
CA LYS A 7 -30.80 31.74 -33.87
C LYS A 7 -29.92 30.49 -33.88
N TYR A 8 -29.20 30.23 -34.98
CA TYR A 8 -28.23 29.13 -35.05
C TYR A 8 -27.01 29.38 -34.15
N LYS A 9 -26.52 30.62 -34.07
CA LYS A 9 -25.40 31.01 -33.18
C LYS A 9 -25.73 30.78 -31.70
N TYR A 10 -26.93 31.14 -31.25
CA TYR A 10 -27.36 30.90 -29.87
C TYR A 10 -27.56 29.42 -29.55
N LYS A 11 -28.08 28.62 -30.50
CA LYS A 11 -28.17 27.16 -30.33
C LYS A 11 -26.80 26.50 -30.18
N ASN A 12 -25.83 26.90 -31.00
CA ASN A 12 -24.46 26.40 -30.91
C ASN A 12 -23.77 26.84 -29.61
N LEU A 13 -24.01 28.08 -29.16
CA LEU A 13 -23.47 28.57 -27.88
C LEU A 13 -24.05 27.80 -26.69
N ILE A 14 -25.36 27.57 -26.66
CA ILE A 14 -26.02 26.78 -25.60
C ILE A 14 -25.51 25.33 -25.60
N PHE A 15 -25.31 24.75 -26.78
CA PHE A 15 -24.77 23.40 -26.91
C PHE A 15 -23.33 23.28 -26.37
N ILE A 16 -22.47 24.27 -26.65
CA ILE A 16 -21.10 24.33 -26.13
C ILE A 16 -21.11 24.45 -24.60
N VAL A 17 -21.96 25.31 -24.04
CA VAL A 17 -22.07 25.49 -22.57
C VAL A 17 -22.56 24.21 -21.88
N LEU A 18 -23.52 23.50 -22.48
CA LEU A 18 -24.00 22.21 -21.98
C LEU A 18 -22.91 21.15 -21.99
N ILE A 19 -22.12 21.06 -23.06
CA ILE A 19 -20.96 20.14 -23.12
C ILE A 19 -19.96 20.48 -22.01
N PHE A 20 -19.66 21.76 -21.82
CA PHE A 20 -18.71 22.20 -20.79
C PHE A 20 -19.20 21.85 -19.38
N LEU A 21 -20.50 22.02 -19.10
CA LEU A 21 -21.13 21.60 -17.85
C LEU A 21 -21.05 20.09 -17.63
N VAL A 22 -21.29 19.28 -18.66
CA VAL A 22 -21.18 17.81 -18.57
C VAL A 22 -19.73 17.38 -18.30
N VAL A 23 -18.75 18.01 -18.93
CA VAL A 23 -17.33 17.74 -18.69
C VAL A 23 -16.93 18.09 -17.25
N ILE A 24 -17.40 19.23 -16.72
CA ILE A 24 -17.16 19.62 -15.32
C ILE A 24 -17.74 18.59 -14.36
N VAL A 25 -18.98 18.13 -14.58
CA VAL A 25 -19.62 17.09 -13.76
C VAL A 25 -18.83 15.78 -13.85
N LEU A 26 -18.35 15.39 -15.03
CA LEU A 26 -17.50 14.21 -15.19
C LEU A 26 -16.22 14.29 -14.37
N ILE A 27 -15.53 15.44 -14.41
CA ILE A 27 -14.29 15.68 -13.66
C ILE A 27 -14.56 15.61 -12.14
N LEU A 28 -15.69 16.14 -11.67
CA LEU A 28 -16.07 16.10 -10.26
C LEU A 28 -16.37 14.67 -9.77
N VAL A 29 -17.09 13.88 -10.58
CA VAL A 29 -17.37 12.47 -10.27
C VAL A 29 -16.08 11.63 -10.22
N LEU A 30 -15.16 11.86 -11.17
CA LEU A 30 -13.85 11.18 -11.17
C LEU A 30 -13.05 11.49 -9.91
N ASN A 31 -13.03 12.74 -9.45
CA ASN A 31 -12.32 13.12 -8.23
C ASN A 31 -12.98 12.57 -6.96
N TYR A 32 -14.30 12.46 -6.91
CA TYR A 32 -15.04 11.88 -5.77
C TYR A 32 -14.73 10.39 -5.54
N THR A 33 -14.32 9.67 -6.59
CA THR A 33 -14.02 8.22 -6.51
C THR A 33 -12.59 7.91 -6.04
N LYS A 34 -11.73 8.91 -5.84
CA LYS A 34 -10.40 8.68 -5.25
C LYS A 34 -10.54 8.38 -3.77
N LYS A 35 -10.68 7.10 -3.42
CA LYS A 35 -10.42 6.63 -2.05
C LYS A 35 -9.02 7.08 -1.66
N ALA A 36 -8.87 7.62 -0.45
CA ALA A 36 -7.55 7.90 0.12
C ALA A 36 -6.70 6.64 0.03
N GLN A 37 -5.68 6.69 -0.81
CA GLN A 37 -4.77 5.57 -1.00
C GLN A 37 -3.80 5.54 0.18
N ILE A 38 -3.72 4.41 0.89
CA ILE A 38 -2.73 4.22 1.93
C ILE A 38 -1.36 4.22 1.25
N THR A 39 -0.46 5.09 1.69
CA THR A 39 0.89 5.20 1.17
C THR A 39 1.93 4.97 2.25
N GLY A 40 3.13 4.53 1.86
CA GLY A 40 4.25 4.40 2.79
C GLY A 40 5.15 3.22 2.46
N LYS A 41 6.01 2.89 3.42
CA LYS A 41 6.95 1.77 3.34
C LYS A 41 6.57 0.75 4.42
N LEU A 42 6.55 -0.52 4.05
CA LEU A 42 6.29 -1.65 4.93
C LEU A 42 7.53 -2.56 4.92
N ILE A 43 8.15 -2.78 6.07
CA ILE A 43 9.41 -3.54 6.18
C ILE A 43 9.14 -4.96 6.67
N LEU A 44 9.48 -5.96 5.86
CA LEU A 44 9.32 -7.38 6.15
C LEU A 44 10.67 -8.08 6.30
N TYR A 45 10.88 -8.74 7.43
CA TYR A 45 12.02 -9.63 7.66
C TYR A 45 11.59 -11.08 7.45
N THR A 46 12.26 -11.80 6.55
CA THR A 46 11.80 -13.14 6.15
C THR A 46 12.90 -14.14 5.84
N SER A 47 12.58 -15.41 6.08
CA SER A 47 13.39 -16.55 5.62
C SER A 47 12.77 -17.31 4.45
N VAL A 48 11.68 -16.79 3.88
CA VAL A 48 11.02 -17.37 2.70
C VAL A 48 11.98 -17.30 1.48
N PRO A 49 12.02 -18.33 0.61
CA PRO A 49 12.82 -18.30 -0.61
C PRO A 49 12.57 -17.05 -1.47
N ILE A 50 13.63 -16.54 -2.10
CA ILE A 50 13.61 -15.25 -2.81
C ILE A 50 12.55 -15.22 -3.92
N ASP A 51 12.43 -16.30 -4.69
CA ASP A 51 11.45 -16.40 -5.79
C ASP A 51 10.02 -16.37 -5.29
N THR A 52 9.76 -16.94 -4.11
CA THR A 52 8.43 -16.96 -3.50
C THR A 52 8.08 -15.58 -2.95
N ILE A 53 8.98 -14.95 -2.19
CA ILE A 53 8.67 -13.65 -1.58
C ILE A 53 8.59 -12.54 -2.63
N ASN A 54 9.36 -12.60 -3.72
CA ASN A 54 9.24 -11.64 -4.81
C ASN A 54 7.89 -11.70 -5.52
N LYS A 55 7.30 -12.90 -5.67
CA LYS A 55 5.93 -13.05 -6.18
C LYS A 55 4.90 -12.44 -5.23
N VAL A 56 5.08 -12.65 -3.92
CA VAL A 56 4.22 -12.02 -2.90
C VAL A 56 4.34 -10.50 -2.95
N LYS A 57 5.56 -9.95 -3.04
CA LYS A 57 5.80 -8.50 -3.20
C LYS A 57 5.09 -7.95 -4.42
N ALA A 58 5.28 -8.55 -5.58
CA ALA A 58 4.65 -8.09 -6.82
C ALA A 58 3.12 -8.06 -6.72
N GLU A 59 2.51 -9.13 -6.19
CA GLU A 59 1.05 -9.19 -6.02
C GLU A 59 0.54 -8.25 -4.92
N PHE A 60 1.29 -8.04 -3.85
CA PHE A 60 0.95 -7.11 -2.78
C PHE A 60 0.97 -5.67 -3.30
N GLU A 61 2.06 -5.24 -3.93
CA GLU A 61 2.22 -3.87 -4.46
C GLU A 61 1.24 -3.58 -5.59
N LYS A 62 0.88 -4.58 -6.41
CA LYS A 62 -0.20 -4.46 -7.39
C LYS A 62 -1.55 -4.18 -6.74
N ARG A 63 -1.83 -4.80 -5.58
CA ARG A 63 -3.09 -4.61 -4.83
C ARG A 63 -3.07 -3.36 -3.96
N GLN A 64 -1.89 -2.94 -3.52
CA GLN A 64 -1.66 -1.78 -2.66
C GLN A 64 -0.60 -0.86 -3.28
N PRO A 65 -0.92 -0.17 -4.39
CA PRO A 65 0.06 0.59 -5.19
C PRO A 65 0.68 1.80 -4.47
N GLY A 66 0.22 2.13 -3.27
CA GLY A 66 0.79 3.21 -2.47
C GLY A 66 1.86 2.73 -1.49
N ILE A 67 1.96 1.41 -1.28
CA ILE A 67 2.83 0.83 -0.27
C ILE A 67 4.02 0.16 -0.97
N GLU A 68 5.24 0.58 -0.61
CA GLU A 68 6.46 -0.14 -0.96
C GLU A 68 6.71 -1.24 0.08
N LEU A 69 6.77 -2.49 -0.35
CA LEU A 69 7.15 -3.61 0.53
C LEU A 69 8.66 -3.83 0.48
N ASP A 70 9.38 -3.31 1.47
CA ASP A 70 10.82 -3.54 1.60
C ASP A 70 11.09 -4.85 2.34
N ILE A 71 12.00 -5.67 1.79
CA ILE A 71 12.21 -7.03 2.25
C ILE A 71 13.68 -7.23 2.60
N PHE A 72 13.93 -7.53 3.86
CA PHE A 72 15.18 -8.16 4.27
C PHE A 72 14.99 -9.68 4.26
N ARG A 73 15.58 -10.34 3.26
CA ARG A 73 15.52 -11.80 3.10
C ARG A 73 16.86 -12.44 3.47
N SER A 74 16.85 -13.40 4.39
CA SER A 74 18.04 -14.19 4.73
C SER A 74 17.69 -15.61 5.18
N GLY A 75 18.62 -16.35 5.78
CA GLY A 75 18.30 -17.57 6.53
C GLY A 75 17.69 -17.22 7.89
N THR A 76 16.87 -18.11 8.47
CA THR A 76 16.16 -17.84 9.74
C THR A 76 17.11 -17.37 10.84
N GLY A 77 18.27 -18.00 11.01
CA GLY A 77 19.26 -17.60 12.02
C GLY A 77 19.72 -16.15 11.87
N LYS A 78 20.06 -15.71 10.65
CA LYS A 78 20.48 -14.33 10.36
C LYS A 78 19.35 -13.32 10.52
N VAL A 79 18.11 -13.72 10.19
CA VAL A 79 16.92 -12.89 10.45
C VAL A 79 16.74 -12.67 11.94
N MET A 80 16.85 -13.73 12.74
CA MET A 80 16.71 -13.64 14.19
C MET A 80 17.86 -12.88 14.84
N GLU A 81 19.10 -13.09 14.39
CA GLU A 81 20.26 -12.32 14.84
C GLU A 81 20.06 -10.82 14.63
N ARG A 82 19.58 -10.41 13.46
CA ARG A 82 19.24 -9.02 13.18
C ARG A 82 18.15 -8.49 14.12
N ILE A 83 17.05 -9.23 14.28
CA ILE A 83 15.94 -8.84 15.18
C ILE A 83 16.45 -8.64 16.61
N TYR A 84 17.19 -9.61 17.15
CA TYR A 84 17.70 -9.54 18.52
C TYR A 84 18.71 -8.40 18.71
N SER A 85 19.51 -8.08 17.69
CA SER A 85 20.42 -6.93 17.70
C SER A 85 19.67 -5.59 17.70
N GLU A 86 18.64 -5.44 16.85
CA GLU A 86 17.87 -4.19 16.75
C GLU A 86 17.06 -3.88 18.01
N ILE A 87 16.46 -4.90 18.63
CA ILE A 87 15.69 -4.73 19.86
C ILE A 87 16.55 -4.65 21.12
N ASP A 88 17.86 -4.92 21.03
CA ASP A 88 18.75 -4.77 22.18
C ASP A 88 18.83 -3.28 22.56
N PRO A 89 18.40 -2.88 23.77
CA PRO A 89 18.46 -1.49 24.23
C PRO A 89 19.89 -0.94 24.31
N ARG A 90 20.93 -1.79 24.27
CA ARG A 90 22.34 -1.38 24.23
C ARG A 90 22.80 -0.94 22.85
N VAL A 91 22.06 -1.28 21.78
CA VAL A 91 22.45 -1.02 20.39
C VAL A 91 21.56 0.05 19.77
N ALA A 92 20.27 -0.23 19.61
CA ALA A 92 19.29 0.69 19.05
C ALA A 92 18.00 0.73 19.88
N GLY A 93 17.62 -0.40 20.49
CA GLY A 93 16.38 -0.55 21.26
C GLY A 93 15.11 -0.42 20.44
N LEU A 94 15.21 -0.35 19.11
CA LEU A 94 14.10 -0.11 18.19
C LEU A 94 14.24 -1.04 16.98
N ILE A 95 13.26 -1.92 16.81
CA ILE A 95 13.14 -2.78 15.62
C ILE A 95 12.73 -1.93 14.41
N GLN A 96 13.35 -2.19 13.26
CA GLN A 96 12.96 -1.54 12.01
C GLN A 96 11.87 -2.31 11.26
N ALA A 97 11.77 -3.62 11.47
CA ALA A 97 10.77 -4.46 10.82
C ALA A 97 9.37 -4.21 11.38
N ASP A 98 8.40 -4.10 10.47
CA ASP A 98 6.97 -4.10 10.80
C ASP A 98 6.41 -5.53 10.87
N LEU A 99 6.97 -6.43 10.05
CA LEU A 99 6.52 -7.81 9.92
C LEU A 99 7.70 -8.78 9.97
N ILE A 100 7.47 -9.93 10.58
CA ILE A 100 8.41 -11.06 10.60
C ILE A 100 7.70 -12.29 10.04
N TRP A 101 8.29 -12.91 9.02
CA TRP A 101 7.78 -14.16 8.45
C TRP A 101 8.92 -15.16 8.26
N VAL A 102 9.11 -16.03 9.24
CA VAL A 102 10.17 -17.06 9.23
C VAL A 102 9.56 -18.46 9.19
N ALA A 103 10.32 -19.41 8.64
CA ALA A 103 9.85 -20.78 8.43
C ALA A 103 9.77 -21.61 9.73
N ASN A 104 10.62 -21.33 10.72
CA ASN A 104 10.63 -22.06 11.99
C ASN A 104 9.67 -21.41 13.00
N PHE A 105 8.57 -22.10 13.30
CA PHE A 105 7.56 -21.66 14.26
C PHE A 105 8.11 -21.39 15.67
N THR A 106 9.16 -22.12 16.08
CA THR A 106 9.78 -21.97 17.41
C THR A 106 10.30 -20.55 17.64
N GLU A 107 10.78 -19.88 16.60
CA GLU A 107 11.25 -18.49 16.71
C GLU A 107 10.09 -17.52 17.01
N GLY A 108 8.92 -17.74 16.41
CA GLY A 108 7.71 -16.99 16.73
C GLY A 108 7.29 -17.16 18.19
N GLU A 109 7.32 -18.38 18.72
CA GLU A 109 6.99 -18.64 20.14
C GLU A 109 8.02 -18.01 21.09
N LYS A 110 9.31 -18.01 20.74
CA LYS A 110 10.34 -17.30 21.54
C LYS A 110 10.07 -15.79 21.61
N LEU A 111 9.80 -15.15 20.46
CA LEU A 111 9.48 -13.72 20.41
C LEU A 111 8.22 -13.38 21.22
N LYS A 112 7.18 -14.21 21.09
CA LYS A 112 5.94 -14.10 21.86
C LYS A 112 6.18 -14.21 23.36
N ASN A 113 6.92 -15.22 23.81
CA ASN A 113 7.23 -15.43 25.24
C ASN A 113 8.05 -14.28 25.84
N ARG A 114 8.79 -13.54 25.00
CA ARG A 114 9.54 -12.35 25.39
C ARG A 114 8.74 -11.04 25.32
N GLY A 115 7.46 -11.10 24.91
CA GLY A 115 6.62 -9.90 24.74
C GLY A 115 7.05 -9.01 23.57
N GLN A 116 7.78 -9.55 22.58
CA GLN A 116 8.37 -8.81 21.46
C GLN A 116 7.45 -8.76 20.22
N LEU A 117 6.22 -9.25 20.33
CA LEU A 117 5.23 -9.25 19.26
C LEU A 117 3.96 -8.52 19.70
N LEU A 118 3.43 -7.70 18.80
CA LEU A 118 2.12 -7.08 18.97
C LEU A 118 1.02 -8.12 18.74
N LYS A 119 -0.02 -8.08 19.58
CA LYS A 119 -1.22 -8.90 19.37
C LYS A 119 -1.98 -8.37 18.16
N TYR A 120 -2.11 -9.18 17.13
CA TYR A 120 -2.87 -8.87 15.93
C TYR A 120 -3.94 -9.93 15.66
N LYS A 121 -5.17 -9.50 15.36
CA LYS A 121 -6.28 -10.36 14.95
C LYS A 121 -6.80 -9.86 13.61
N SER A 122 -6.56 -10.64 12.56
CA SER A 122 -7.07 -10.33 11.23
C SER A 122 -8.61 -10.29 11.24
N THR A 123 -9.18 -9.30 10.56
CA THR A 123 -10.63 -9.23 10.27
C THR A 123 -11.03 -10.13 9.10
N GLN A 124 -10.06 -10.54 8.28
CA GLN A 124 -10.21 -11.52 7.21
C GLN A 124 -9.93 -12.91 7.79
N ARG A 125 -10.85 -13.84 7.55
CA ARG A 125 -10.84 -15.21 8.11
C ARG A 125 -10.30 -16.21 7.11
#